data_AF-A0AAV6Z8A4-F1
#
_entry.id   AF-A0AAV6Z8A4-F1
#
_cell.length_a   1.000
_cell.length_b   1.000
_cell.length_c   1.000
_cell.angle_alpha   90.00
_cell.angle_beta   90.00
_cell.angle_gamma   90.00
#
_symmetry.space_group_name_H-M   'P 1'
#
loop_
_entity.id
_entity.type
_entity.pdbx_description
1 polymer ?
#
loop_
_entity_poly.entity_id
_entity_poly.type
_entity_poly.pdbx_seq_one_letter_code
_entity_poly.pdbx_strand_id
1 'polypeptide(L)'
;MAKYIGNRKELSEDKLEAMEEIVMDSAKAQAVLDASRSSMGMDISPIDLINIESFSSRVISLSEYRKGLQDYLRSKMNQVAPSLSALIGEVVGARLISHAGSLTNLAKYPASTVQILGAEKALFRALKTRGNTPKYGLIFHSTFIGRAAAKNKGRISRYLANKCTIASRIDCFSEIPTPVFGDKLRAQVEERLAFYETGEAPRKNLEVMKEAQQEATEVVSEIKRKLEKKERKKKKREKRRLEALEATGEAAAPQEEETPSKKKKKRKSEGDVSENGVEEEPQEERTPAKKKKHSAPEETPTSAQKKKRKSKGLQEES
;
A
#
# COMPACT_ATOMS: atom_id res chain seq x y z
N MET A 1 -2.57 27.75 -6.61
CA MET A 1 -1.98 28.99 -6.07
C MET A 1 -0.73 29.40 -6.84
N ALA A 2 0.50 28.97 -6.51
CA ALA A 2 1.74 29.47 -7.17
C ALA A 2 1.69 29.49 -8.71
N LYS A 3 1.35 28.35 -9.35
CA LYS A 3 1.14 28.24 -10.81
C LYS A 3 0.12 29.24 -11.38
N TYR A 4 -0.90 29.61 -10.60
CA TYR A 4 -1.98 30.50 -11.05
C TYR A 4 -1.64 31.99 -10.86
N ILE A 5 -0.87 32.32 -9.81
CA ILE A 5 -0.43 33.70 -9.55
C ILE A 5 0.66 34.12 -10.53
N GLY A 6 1.64 33.25 -10.81
CA GLY A 6 2.77 33.58 -11.68
C GLY A 6 3.62 34.68 -11.07
N ASN A 7 3.69 35.83 -11.74
CA ASN A 7 4.45 37.00 -11.32
C ASN A 7 3.63 37.92 -10.40
N ARG A 8 4.25 38.43 -9.32
CA ARG A 8 3.60 39.37 -8.38
C ARG A 8 3.03 40.63 -9.05
N LYS A 9 3.68 41.09 -10.14
CA LYS A 9 3.31 42.31 -10.88
C LYS A 9 2.10 42.12 -11.80
N GLU A 10 1.69 40.88 -12.04
CA GLU A 10 0.60 40.51 -12.95
C GLU A 10 -0.66 40.07 -12.17
N LEU A 11 -0.72 40.35 -10.87
CA LEU A 11 -1.86 40.02 -10.01
C LEU A 11 -2.86 41.18 -9.95
N SER A 12 -3.91 41.09 -10.76
CA SER A 12 -5.05 42.02 -10.77
C SER A 12 -6.25 41.48 -9.97
N GLU A 13 -7.24 42.34 -9.74
CA GLU A 13 -8.48 41.99 -9.03
C GLU A 13 -9.35 40.99 -9.83
N ASP A 14 -9.23 40.95 -11.17
CA ASP A 14 -9.91 39.96 -12.02
C ASP A 14 -9.45 38.52 -11.72
N LYS A 15 -8.25 38.34 -11.14
CA LYS A 15 -7.74 37.03 -10.72
C LYS A 15 -8.22 36.62 -9.32
N LEU A 16 -8.96 37.47 -8.60
CA LEU A 16 -9.41 37.22 -7.23
C LEU A 16 -10.41 36.05 -7.17
N GLU A 17 -11.44 36.02 -8.03
CA GLU A 17 -12.52 35.02 -7.99
C GLU A 17 -11.99 33.57 -8.06
N ALA A 18 -11.13 33.28 -9.03
CA ALA A 18 -10.49 31.96 -9.16
C ALA A 18 -9.40 31.71 -8.09
N MET A 19 -8.90 32.75 -7.40
CA MET A 19 -8.10 32.56 -6.18
C MET A 19 -8.98 32.16 -4.99
N GLU A 20 -10.17 32.73 -4.85
CA GLU A 20 -11.14 32.34 -3.83
C GLU A 20 -11.58 30.89 -4.00
N GLU A 21 -11.83 30.42 -5.23
CA GLU A 21 -12.10 29.00 -5.52
C GLU A 21 -10.94 28.09 -5.08
N ILE A 22 -9.70 28.48 -5.37
CA ILE A 22 -8.49 27.70 -5.04
C ILE A 22 -8.19 27.67 -3.53
N VAL A 23 -8.49 28.77 -2.81
CA VAL A 23 -8.13 28.96 -1.39
C VAL A 23 -9.31 28.62 -0.46
N MET A 24 -10.53 28.57 -0.99
CA MET A 24 -11.80 28.35 -0.27
C MET A 24 -12.06 29.35 0.86
N ASP A 25 -11.50 30.55 0.76
CA ASP A 25 -11.57 31.62 1.76
C ASP A 25 -11.27 32.99 1.12
N SER A 26 -12.31 33.84 1.05
CA SER A 26 -12.24 35.18 0.47
C SER A 26 -11.30 36.12 1.23
N ALA A 27 -11.30 36.07 2.57
CA ALA A 27 -10.42 36.90 3.38
C ALA A 27 -8.94 36.55 3.17
N LYS A 28 -8.62 35.27 2.90
CA LYS A 28 -7.26 34.87 2.50
C LYS A 28 -6.90 35.31 1.08
N ALA A 29 -7.83 35.29 0.13
CA ALA A 29 -7.55 35.77 -1.23
C ALA A 29 -7.26 37.28 -1.27
N GLN A 30 -8.07 38.07 -0.56
CA GLN A 30 -7.86 39.51 -0.39
C GLN A 30 -6.52 39.81 0.31
N ALA A 31 -6.24 39.11 1.42
CA ALA A 31 -4.96 39.25 2.13
C ALA A 31 -3.73 38.89 1.26
N VAL A 32 -3.88 38.02 0.26
CA VAL A 32 -2.80 37.69 -0.70
C VAL A 32 -2.62 38.80 -1.75
N LEU A 33 -3.70 39.45 -2.19
CA LEU A 33 -3.63 40.62 -3.07
C LEU A 33 -2.92 41.79 -2.37
N ASP A 34 -3.32 42.09 -1.13
CA ASP A 34 -2.70 43.17 -0.33
C ASP A 34 -1.26 42.83 0.08
N ALA A 35 -0.95 41.56 0.36
CA ALA A 35 0.42 41.10 0.55
C ALA A 35 1.25 41.24 -0.73
N SER A 36 0.67 41.06 -1.91
CA SER A 36 1.39 41.30 -3.18
C SER A 36 1.69 42.79 -3.37
N ARG A 37 0.71 43.65 -3.12
CA ARG A 37 0.83 45.12 -3.18
C ARG A 37 1.87 45.69 -2.20
N SER A 38 2.02 45.06 -1.03
CA SER A 38 2.96 45.46 0.02
C SER A 38 4.29 44.67 0.02
N SER A 39 4.48 43.72 -0.91
CA SER A 39 5.66 42.84 -0.91
C SER A 39 6.93 43.56 -1.37
N MET A 40 7.83 43.84 -0.43
CA MET A 40 9.22 44.29 -0.70
C MET A 40 10.15 43.16 -1.18
N GLY A 41 9.62 42.07 -1.74
CA GLY A 41 10.40 40.94 -2.25
C GLY A 41 11.29 41.29 -3.46
N MET A 42 12.17 40.35 -3.82
CA MET A 42 12.99 40.43 -5.03
C MET A 42 12.15 40.14 -6.29
N ASP A 43 12.48 40.77 -7.42
CA ASP A 43 11.91 40.39 -8.72
C ASP A 43 12.51 39.08 -9.23
N ILE A 44 11.67 38.24 -9.83
CA ILE A 44 12.03 36.91 -10.34
C ILE A 44 12.39 37.02 -11.83
N SER A 45 13.48 36.40 -12.26
CA SER A 45 13.85 36.30 -13.68
C SER A 45 12.79 35.52 -14.48
N PRO A 46 12.46 35.90 -15.73
CA PRO A 46 11.54 35.11 -16.57
C PRO A 46 11.95 33.64 -16.73
N ILE A 47 13.25 33.35 -16.76
CA ILE A 47 13.80 31.99 -16.85
C ILE A 47 13.48 31.19 -15.57
N ASP A 48 13.66 31.81 -14.40
CA ASP A 48 13.36 31.18 -13.11
C ASP A 48 11.85 31.01 -12.91
N LEU A 49 11.04 31.94 -13.42
CA LEU A 49 9.58 31.83 -13.38
C LEU A 49 9.09 30.63 -14.20
N ILE A 50 9.63 30.41 -15.40
CA ILE A 50 9.33 29.21 -16.22
C ILE A 50 9.73 27.92 -15.48
N ASN A 51 10.89 27.92 -14.81
CA ASN A 51 11.34 26.78 -14.00
C ASN A 51 10.40 26.52 -12.80
N ILE A 52 9.97 27.57 -12.10
CA ILE A 52 9.05 27.52 -10.96
C ILE A 52 7.65 27.04 -11.40
N GLU A 53 7.15 27.49 -12.55
CA GLU A 53 5.85 27.03 -13.07
C GLU A 53 5.91 25.57 -13.55
N SER A 54 7.01 25.18 -14.19
CA SER A 54 7.26 23.79 -14.62
C SER A 54 7.34 22.85 -13.41
N PHE A 55 8.08 23.24 -12.37
CA PHE A 55 8.15 22.50 -11.12
C PHE A 55 6.79 22.43 -10.41
N SER A 56 6.06 23.56 -10.33
CA SER A 56 4.71 23.61 -9.74
C SER A 56 3.73 22.69 -10.47
N SER A 57 3.77 22.69 -11.81
CA SER A 57 2.98 21.80 -12.66
C SER A 57 3.33 20.32 -12.40
N ARG A 58 4.62 20.01 -12.24
CA ARG A 58 5.06 18.65 -11.91
C ARG A 58 4.57 18.20 -10.54
N VAL A 59 4.64 19.06 -9.51
CA VAL A 59 4.14 18.77 -8.16
C VAL A 59 2.61 18.56 -8.16
N ILE A 60 1.85 19.35 -8.93
CA ILE A 60 0.40 19.16 -9.11
C ILE A 60 0.12 17.79 -9.74
N SER A 61 0.78 17.46 -10.87
CA SER A 61 0.58 16.17 -11.55
C SER A 61 0.92 14.95 -10.67
N LEU A 62 1.92 15.07 -9.78
CA LEU A 62 2.26 14.02 -8.81
C LEU A 62 1.23 13.90 -7.68
N SER A 63 0.58 15.01 -7.29
CA SER A 63 -0.52 15.03 -6.32
C SER A 63 -1.77 14.36 -6.89
N GLU A 64 -2.10 14.66 -8.15
CA GLU A 64 -3.22 14.04 -8.89
C GLU A 64 -2.97 12.55 -9.13
N TYR A 65 -1.78 12.17 -9.60
CA TYR A 65 -1.39 10.78 -9.76
C TYR A 65 -1.43 10.00 -8.44
N ARG A 66 -1.06 10.64 -7.31
CA ARG A 66 -1.22 10.06 -5.97
C ARG A 66 -2.67 9.84 -5.58
N LYS A 67 -3.61 10.73 -5.93
CA LYS A 67 -5.06 10.51 -5.73
C LYS A 67 -5.53 9.30 -6.53
N GLY A 68 -5.22 9.26 -7.84
CA GLY A 68 -5.58 8.12 -8.70
C GLY A 68 -5.01 6.78 -8.22
N LEU A 69 -3.77 6.77 -7.71
CA LEU A 69 -3.17 5.60 -7.06
C LEU A 69 -3.89 5.17 -5.78
N GLN A 70 -4.40 6.12 -4.99
CA GLN A 70 -5.17 5.81 -3.78
C GLN A 70 -6.53 5.20 -4.10
N ASP A 71 -7.24 5.72 -5.12
CA ASP A 71 -8.52 5.15 -5.58
C ASP A 71 -8.33 3.80 -6.28
N TYR A 72 -7.25 3.63 -7.05
CA TYR A 72 -6.87 2.33 -7.61
C TYR A 72 -6.57 1.31 -6.50
N LEU A 73 -5.78 1.69 -5.49
CA LEU A 73 -5.49 0.84 -4.33
C LEU A 73 -6.77 0.45 -3.59
N ARG A 74 -7.71 1.40 -3.41
CA ARG A 74 -9.01 1.16 -2.80
C ARG A 74 -9.86 0.17 -3.59
N SER A 75 -9.97 0.37 -4.90
CA SER A 75 -10.68 -0.57 -5.79
C SER A 75 -10.02 -1.96 -5.80
N LYS A 76 -8.69 -2.05 -5.68
CA LYS A 76 -7.98 -3.35 -5.65
C LYS A 76 -8.06 -4.04 -4.30
N MET A 77 -7.99 -3.31 -3.20
CA MET A 77 -8.15 -3.89 -1.86
C MET A 77 -9.55 -4.50 -1.70
N ASN A 78 -10.60 -3.80 -2.15
CA ASN A 78 -11.97 -4.31 -2.10
C ASN A 78 -12.24 -5.48 -3.08
N GLN A 79 -11.35 -5.74 -4.03
CA GLN A 79 -11.39 -6.94 -4.90
C GLN A 79 -10.61 -8.13 -4.32
N VAL A 80 -9.61 -7.90 -3.48
CA VAL A 80 -8.62 -8.92 -3.04
C VAL A 80 -8.75 -9.28 -1.56
N ALA A 81 -9.04 -8.31 -0.69
CA ALA A 81 -9.16 -8.49 0.75
C ALA A 81 -10.22 -7.55 1.38
N PRO A 82 -11.51 -7.69 1.02
CA PRO A 82 -12.58 -6.84 1.53
C PRO A 82 -12.81 -6.97 3.05
N SER A 83 -12.59 -8.14 3.67
CA SER A 83 -12.74 -8.30 5.13
C SER A 83 -11.68 -7.51 5.89
N LEU A 84 -10.42 -7.59 5.44
CA LEU A 84 -9.30 -6.84 5.99
C LEU A 84 -9.47 -5.32 5.71
N SER A 85 -9.99 -4.97 4.54
CA SER A 85 -10.34 -3.60 4.16
C SER A 85 -11.31 -2.96 5.15
N ALA A 86 -12.47 -3.58 5.39
CA ALA A 86 -13.48 -3.08 6.32
C ALA A 86 -12.97 -2.98 7.77
N LEU A 87 -12.13 -3.92 8.19
CA LEU A 87 -11.62 -4.00 9.56
C LEU A 87 -10.56 -2.94 9.92
N ILE A 88 -9.61 -2.61 9.02
CA ILE A 88 -8.48 -1.69 9.33
C ILE A 88 -8.24 -0.57 8.31
N GLY A 89 -9.00 -0.53 7.22
CA GLY A 89 -8.82 0.45 6.15
C GLY A 89 -7.77 0.03 5.10
N GLU A 90 -7.98 0.50 3.87
CA GLU A 90 -7.30 0.00 2.67
C GLU A 90 -5.78 0.18 2.74
N VAL A 91 -5.34 1.34 3.24
CA VAL A 91 -3.92 1.73 3.32
C VAL A 91 -3.14 0.91 4.35
N VAL A 92 -3.78 0.54 5.47
CA VAL A 92 -3.11 -0.27 6.52
C VAL A 92 -3.12 -1.75 6.11
N GLY A 93 -4.23 -2.26 5.55
CA GLY A 93 -4.29 -3.60 4.96
C GLY A 93 -3.24 -3.82 3.86
N ALA A 94 -3.11 -2.88 2.92
CA ALA A 94 -2.08 -2.90 1.89
C ALA A 94 -0.66 -3.01 2.47
N ARG A 95 -0.36 -2.24 3.53
CA ARG A 95 0.96 -2.22 4.16
C ARG A 95 1.28 -3.52 4.89
N LEU A 96 0.29 -4.16 5.53
CA LEU A 96 0.45 -5.49 6.14
C LEU A 96 0.71 -6.58 5.08
N ILE A 97 -0.06 -6.58 3.98
CA ILE A 97 0.12 -7.54 2.87
C ILE A 97 1.50 -7.36 2.22
N SER A 98 1.90 -6.11 1.97
CA SER A 98 3.22 -5.77 1.41
C SER A 98 4.36 -6.23 2.32
N HIS A 99 4.28 -6.01 3.63
CA HIS A 99 5.33 -6.42 4.58
C HIS A 99 5.38 -7.95 4.83
N ALA A 100 4.30 -8.68 4.54
CA ALA A 100 4.27 -10.14 4.49
C ALA A 100 4.69 -10.72 3.11
N GLY A 101 4.91 -9.85 2.11
CA GLY A 101 5.15 -10.21 0.71
C GLY A 101 3.93 -10.74 -0.05
N SER A 102 2.95 -11.33 0.64
CA SER A 102 1.70 -11.82 0.02
C SER A 102 0.57 -12.00 1.05
N LEU A 103 -0.68 -12.02 0.56
CA LEU A 103 -1.86 -12.33 1.38
C LEU A 103 -1.80 -13.77 1.93
N THR A 104 -1.27 -14.73 1.16
CA THR A 104 -1.10 -16.13 1.59
C THR A 104 -0.08 -16.27 2.72
N ASN A 105 0.97 -15.45 2.75
CA ASN A 105 1.89 -15.38 3.89
C ASN A 105 1.24 -14.70 5.10
N LEU A 106 0.52 -13.59 4.90
CA LEU A 106 -0.20 -12.88 5.97
C LEU A 106 -1.27 -13.76 6.64
N ALA A 107 -1.93 -14.64 5.88
CA ALA A 107 -2.86 -15.63 6.40
C ALA A 107 -2.17 -16.74 7.21
N LYS A 108 -0.96 -17.17 6.81
CA LYS A 108 -0.15 -18.17 7.53
C LYS A 108 0.41 -17.64 8.85
N TYR A 109 0.76 -16.35 8.93
CA TYR A 109 1.32 -15.76 10.15
C TYR A 109 0.38 -15.89 11.36
N PRO A 110 0.93 -16.12 12.57
CA PRO A 110 0.15 -16.06 13.80
C PRO A 110 -0.13 -14.59 14.19
N ALA A 111 -1.20 -14.37 14.94
CA ALA A 111 -1.60 -13.02 15.36
C ALA A 111 -0.53 -12.30 16.21
N SER A 112 0.32 -13.04 16.92
CA SER A 112 1.47 -12.49 17.64
C SER A 112 2.50 -11.85 16.70
N THR A 113 2.79 -12.46 15.55
CA THR A 113 3.65 -11.88 14.50
C THR A 113 2.96 -10.70 13.82
N VAL A 114 1.66 -10.82 13.52
CA VAL A 114 0.87 -9.73 12.92
C VAL A 114 0.83 -8.49 13.83
N GLN A 115 0.74 -8.67 15.16
CA GLN A 115 0.79 -7.57 16.15
C GLN A 115 2.08 -6.73 16.06
N ILE A 116 3.22 -7.36 15.75
CA ILE A 116 4.56 -6.74 15.74
C ILE A 116 5.12 -6.46 14.34
N LEU A 117 4.35 -6.75 13.28
CA LEU A 117 4.82 -6.67 11.89
C LEU A 117 5.32 -5.24 11.57
N GLY A 118 6.55 -5.11 11.05
CA GLY A 118 7.26 -3.84 10.85
C GLY A 118 8.00 -3.28 12.08
N ALA A 119 7.96 -3.94 13.24
CA ALA A 119 8.71 -3.59 14.45
C ALA A 119 9.75 -4.68 14.86
N GLU A 120 10.02 -5.65 13.99
CA GLU A 120 10.86 -6.82 14.26
C GLU A 120 12.30 -6.41 14.64
N LYS A 121 12.88 -5.43 13.93
CA LYS A 121 14.22 -4.90 14.25
C LYS A 121 14.29 -4.32 15.67
N ALA A 122 13.21 -3.70 16.16
CA ALA A 122 13.13 -3.19 17.52
C ALA A 122 12.91 -4.32 18.54
N LEU A 123 12.12 -5.34 18.20
CA LEU A 123 11.92 -6.52 19.04
C LEU A 123 13.22 -7.32 19.23
N PHE A 124 13.93 -7.66 18.16
CA PHE A 124 15.19 -8.41 18.24
C PHE A 124 16.28 -7.64 19.00
N ARG A 125 16.34 -6.30 18.84
CA ARG A 125 17.20 -5.45 19.66
C ARG A 125 16.82 -5.53 21.14
N ALA A 126 15.54 -5.35 21.47
CA ALA A 126 15.05 -5.42 22.84
C ALA A 126 15.31 -6.79 23.50
N LEU A 127 15.11 -7.89 22.77
CA LEU A 127 15.45 -9.24 23.24
C LEU A 127 16.96 -9.39 23.51
N LYS A 128 17.83 -8.90 22.61
CA LYS A 128 19.29 -8.96 22.80
C LYS A 128 19.80 -8.10 23.95
N THR A 129 19.18 -6.94 24.22
CA THR A 129 19.57 -6.02 25.30
C THR A 129 18.75 -6.17 26.58
N ARG A 130 17.86 -7.19 26.67
CA ARG A 130 16.85 -7.35 27.74
C ARG A 130 16.03 -6.07 28.02
N GLY A 131 15.77 -5.27 26.99
CA GLY A 131 15.02 -4.01 27.06
C GLY A 131 13.53 -4.18 26.82
N ASN A 132 12.79 -3.07 26.94
CA ASN A 132 11.35 -3.03 26.68
C ASN A 132 11.01 -3.42 25.23
N THR A 133 10.15 -4.41 25.05
CA THR A 133 9.71 -4.92 23.73
C THR A 133 8.59 -4.05 23.12
N PRO A 134 8.55 -3.89 21.78
CA PRO A 134 7.48 -3.14 21.11
C PRO A 134 6.13 -3.87 21.24
N LYS A 135 5.07 -3.11 21.56
CA LYS A 135 3.71 -3.63 21.79
C LYS A 135 2.81 -3.59 20.54
N TYR A 136 3.31 -3.02 19.45
CA TYR A 136 2.63 -2.80 18.18
C TYR A 136 3.66 -2.55 17.08
N GLY A 137 3.36 -3.01 15.87
CA GLY A 137 4.02 -2.60 14.62
C GLY A 137 3.11 -1.74 13.76
N LEU A 138 3.03 -2.03 12.46
CA LEU A 138 2.26 -1.29 11.45
C LEU A 138 0.78 -1.07 11.80
N ILE A 139 0.16 -1.96 12.59
CA ILE A 139 -1.23 -1.85 13.06
C ILE A 139 -1.44 -0.60 13.94
N PHE A 140 -0.39 -0.01 14.52
CA PHE A 140 -0.47 1.23 15.31
C PHE A 140 -1.15 2.39 14.58
N HIS A 141 -1.06 2.43 13.24
CA HIS A 141 -1.72 3.44 12.40
C HIS A 141 -3.23 3.23 12.21
N SER A 142 -3.83 2.19 12.82
CA SER A 142 -5.27 1.99 12.81
C SER A 142 -5.99 2.95 13.77
N THR A 143 -7.17 3.41 13.37
CA THR A 143 -7.99 4.39 14.12
C THR A 143 -8.38 3.89 15.52
N PHE A 144 -8.53 2.58 15.71
CA PHE A 144 -8.82 1.96 17.00
C PHE A 144 -7.69 2.11 18.02
N ILE A 145 -6.42 1.95 17.59
CA ILE A 145 -5.25 2.15 18.45
C ILE A 145 -4.93 3.65 18.61
N GLY A 146 -5.35 4.49 17.66
CA GLY A 146 -5.40 5.94 17.80
C GLY A 146 -6.28 6.36 18.99
N ARG A 147 -7.58 6.03 18.91
CA ARG A 147 -8.64 6.35 19.91
C ARG A 147 -8.34 5.82 21.32
N ALA A 148 -7.87 4.58 21.44
CA ALA A 148 -7.70 3.89 22.71
C ALA A 148 -6.86 4.62 23.77
N ALA A 149 -7.28 4.61 25.04
CA ALA A 149 -6.47 5.12 26.14
C ALA A 149 -5.09 4.42 26.25
N ALA A 150 -4.03 5.17 26.59
CA ALA A 150 -2.64 4.71 26.53
C ALA A 150 -2.36 3.39 27.28
N LYS A 151 -2.99 3.18 28.45
CA LYS A 151 -2.92 1.94 29.24
C LYS A 151 -3.49 0.72 28.48
N ASN A 152 -4.52 0.93 27.65
CA ASN A 152 -5.25 -0.11 26.93
C ASN A 152 -4.75 -0.34 25.49
N LYS A 153 -3.98 0.58 24.88
CA LYS A 153 -3.43 0.42 23.50
C LYS A 153 -2.76 -0.94 23.26
N GLY A 154 -2.00 -1.47 24.22
CA GLY A 154 -1.37 -2.80 24.11
C GLY A 154 -2.33 -3.99 24.15
N ARG A 155 -3.47 -3.86 24.86
CA ARG A 155 -4.52 -4.90 24.92
C ARG A 155 -5.34 -4.91 23.62
N ILE A 156 -5.71 -3.72 23.14
CA ILE A 156 -6.47 -3.54 21.90
C ILE A 156 -5.62 -3.91 20.67
N SER A 157 -4.32 -3.58 20.65
CA SER A 157 -3.35 -4.03 19.63
C SER A 157 -3.39 -5.55 19.42
N ARG A 158 -3.33 -6.32 20.52
CA ARG A 158 -3.41 -7.79 20.47
C ARG A 158 -4.78 -8.29 20.00
N TYR A 159 -5.88 -7.68 20.47
CA TYR A 159 -7.23 -8.07 20.07
C TYR A 159 -7.48 -7.80 18.58
N LEU A 160 -7.07 -6.63 18.08
CA LEU A 160 -7.15 -6.27 16.67
C LEU A 160 -6.26 -7.17 15.80
N ALA A 161 -5.03 -7.48 16.22
CA ALA A 161 -4.17 -8.42 15.50
C ALA A 161 -4.82 -9.81 15.34
N ASN A 162 -5.48 -10.34 16.39
CA ASN A 162 -6.25 -11.58 16.30
C ASN A 162 -7.37 -11.49 15.24
N LYS A 163 -8.13 -10.38 15.22
CA LYS A 163 -9.22 -10.13 14.26
C LYS A 163 -8.69 -9.98 12.83
N CYS A 164 -7.57 -9.27 12.64
CA CYS A 164 -6.88 -9.14 11.35
C CYS A 164 -6.40 -10.49 10.80
N THR A 165 -5.86 -11.38 11.65
CA THR A 165 -5.45 -12.73 11.24
C THR A 165 -6.64 -13.62 10.87
N ILE A 166 -7.82 -13.40 11.46
CA ILE A 166 -9.06 -14.09 11.03
C ILE A 166 -9.52 -13.53 9.67
N ALA A 167 -9.62 -12.20 9.53
CA ALA A 167 -10.02 -11.54 8.29
C ALA A 167 -9.09 -11.90 7.11
N SER A 168 -7.77 -11.87 7.30
CA SER A 168 -6.80 -12.22 6.22
C SER A 168 -6.90 -13.68 5.80
N ARG A 169 -7.29 -14.60 6.69
CA ARG A 169 -7.54 -16.01 6.34
C ARG A 169 -8.85 -16.17 5.57
N ILE A 170 -9.91 -15.48 5.99
CA ILE A 170 -11.20 -15.47 5.27
C ILE A 170 -11.00 -14.95 3.85
N ASP A 171 -10.37 -13.79 3.69
CA ASP A 171 -10.09 -13.19 2.37
C ASP A 171 -9.16 -14.06 1.50
N CYS A 172 -8.20 -14.77 2.10
CA CYS A 172 -7.24 -15.60 1.37
C CYS A 172 -7.80 -16.97 0.91
N PHE A 173 -8.78 -17.54 1.62
CA PHE A 173 -9.28 -18.90 1.37
C PHE A 173 -10.74 -18.97 0.89
N SER A 174 -11.45 -17.83 0.78
CA SER A 174 -12.80 -17.79 0.21
C SER A 174 -12.78 -17.71 -1.31
N GLU A 175 -13.59 -18.50 -2.02
CA GLU A 175 -13.78 -18.40 -3.48
C GLU A 175 -14.29 -17.02 -3.91
N ILE A 176 -15.15 -16.42 -3.08
CA ILE A 176 -15.78 -15.12 -3.27
C ILE A 176 -15.66 -14.40 -1.92
N PRO A 177 -14.64 -13.55 -1.72
CA PRO A 177 -14.49 -12.82 -0.47
C PRO A 177 -15.57 -11.72 -0.37
N THR A 178 -16.06 -11.47 0.84
CA THR A 178 -17.16 -10.52 1.10
C THR A 178 -16.84 -9.65 2.32
N PRO A 179 -17.28 -8.37 2.35
CA PRO A 179 -16.95 -7.44 3.44
C PRO A 179 -17.64 -7.79 4.76
N VAL A 180 -18.76 -8.54 4.72
CA VAL A 180 -19.63 -8.92 5.86
C VAL A 180 -18.84 -9.38 7.08
N PHE A 181 -17.88 -10.29 6.90
CA PHE A 181 -17.04 -10.75 8.01
C PHE A 181 -16.17 -9.62 8.58
N GLY A 182 -15.59 -8.78 7.73
CA GLY A 182 -14.83 -7.60 8.15
C GLY A 182 -15.66 -6.60 8.95
N ASP A 183 -16.90 -6.31 8.51
CA ASP A 183 -17.81 -5.39 9.19
C ASP A 183 -18.24 -5.92 10.57
N LYS A 184 -18.60 -7.21 10.68
CA LYS A 184 -18.94 -7.85 11.97
C LYS A 184 -17.73 -7.97 12.90
N LEU A 185 -16.54 -8.27 12.36
CA LEU A 185 -15.27 -8.26 13.12
C LEU A 185 -14.90 -6.85 13.59
N ARG A 186 -15.23 -5.82 12.81
CA ARG A 186 -15.02 -4.40 13.15
C ARG A 186 -15.94 -3.98 14.29
N ALA A 187 -17.23 -4.29 14.22
CA ALA A 187 -18.18 -4.03 15.29
C ALA A 187 -17.69 -4.63 16.63
N GLN A 188 -17.17 -5.86 16.62
CA GLN A 188 -16.57 -6.48 17.81
C GLN A 188 -15.31 -5.77 18.34
N VAL A 189 -14.54 -5.07 17.50
CA VAL A 189 -13.42 -4.22 17.95
C VAL A 189 -13.93 -2.91 18.56
N GLU A 190 -15.06 -2.38 18.07
CA GLU A 190 -15.68 -1.16 18.61
C GLU A 190 -16.43 -1.44 19.93
N GLU A 191 -17.19 -2.54 20.03
CA GLU A 191 -17.70 -3.06 21.32
C GLU A 191 -16.56 -3.29 22.32
N ARG A 192 -15.42 -3.84 21.85
CA ARG A 192 -14.27 -4.08 22.74
C ARG A 192 -13.50 -2.81 23.11
N LEU A 193 -13.63 -1.73 22.34
CA LEU A 193 -13.14 -0.41 22.72
C LEU A 193 -14.07 0.20 23.78
N ALA A 194 -15.39 0.19 23.54
CA ALA A 194 -16.40 0.66 24.48
C ALA A 194 -16.33 -0.06 25.84
N PHE A 195 -16.13 -1.38 25.88
CA PHE A 195 -15.88 -2.14 27.12
C PHE A 195 -14.71 -1.58 27.97
N TYR A 196 -13.70 -0.96 27.34
CA TYR A 196 -12.57 -0.36 28.06
C TYR A 196 -12.82 1.10 28.50
N GLU A 197 -14.01 1.65 28.21
CA GLU A 197 -14.45 3.02 28.50
C GLU A 197 -15.71 3.01 29.40
N THR A 198 -16.74 2.23 29.07
CA THR A 198 -18.01 2.08 29.82
C THR A 198 -18.08 0.85 30.71
N GLY A 199 -17.31 -0.20 30.42
CA GLY A 199 -17.35 -1.50 31.12
C GLY A 199 -18.37 -2.51 30.61
N GLU A 200 -19.19 -2.16 29.60
CA GLU A 200 -20.25 -3.02 29.06
C GLU A 200 -19.70 -4.28 28.37
N ALA A 201 -20.23 -5.45 28.74
CA ALA A 201 -19.72 -6.73 28.25
C ALA A 201 -19.99 -6.92 26.73
N PRO A 202 -18.94 -7.10 25.89
CA PRO A 202 -19.12 -7.25 24.44
C PRO A 202 -19.73 -8.60 24.08
N ARG A 203 -20.36 -8.69 22.90
CA ARG A 203 -21.09 -9.90 22.45
C ARG A 203 -20.15 -11.10 22.30
N LYS A 204 -20.70 -12.31 22.46
CA LYS A 204 -19.91 -13.54 22.29
C LYS A 204 -19.56 -13.73 20.81
N ASN A 205 -18.28 -14.01 20.54
CA ASN A 205 -17.80 -14.26 19.18
C ASN A 205 -18.63 -15.31 18.41
N LEU A 206 -19.15 -16.33 19.10
CA LEU A 206 -19.89 -17.44 18.50
C LEU A 206 -21.24 -17.03 17.89
N GLU A 207 -21.93 -16.06 18.46
CA GLU A 207 -23.22 -15.58 17.97
C GLU A 207 -23.03 -14.75 16.70
N VAL A 208 -22.18 -13.72 16.81
CA VAL A 208 -21.85 -12.81 15.70
C VAL A 208 -21.21 -13.53 14.51
N MET A 209 -20.42 -14.59 14.71
CA MET A 209 -19.84 -15.37 13.61
C MET A 209 -20.86 -16.29 12.91
N LYS A 210 -21.92 -16.75 13.61
CA LYS A 210 -23.03 -17.48 12.98
C LYS A 210 -23.88 -16.55 12.12
N GLU A 211 -24.22 -15.39 12.68
CA GLU A 211 -24.91 -14.27 12.00
C GLU A 211 -24.16 -13.86 10.72
N ALA A 212 -22.85 -13.60 10.84
CA ALA A 212 -21.98 -13.29 9.70
C ALA A 212 -21.93 -14.41 8.65
N GLN A 213 -21.97 -15.68 9.06
CA GLN A 213 -21.96 -16.82 8.13
C GLN A 213 -23.30 -16.95 7.37
N GLN A 214 -24.43 -16.63 8.00
CA GLN A 214 -25.74 -16.60 7.34
C GLN A 214 -25.77 -15.48 6.28
N GLU A 215 -25.50 -14.24 6.69
CA GLU A 215 -25.43 -13.07 5.80
C GLU A 215 -24.44 -13.27 4.64
N ALA A 216 -23.24 -13.78 4.92
CA ALA A 216 -22.24 -14.03 3.89
C ALA A 216 -22.70 -15.12 2.90
N THR A 217 -23.43 -16.15 3.35
CA THR A 217 -23.98 -17.19 2.46
C THR A 217 -25.05 -16.61 1.54
N GLU A 218 -25.93 -15.76 2.06
CA GLU A 218 -26.95 -15.06 1.27
C GLU A 218 -26.32 -14.13 0.23
N VAL A 219 -25.38 -13.28 0.65
CA VAL A 219 -24.63 -12.35 -0.23
C VAL A 219 -23.83 -13.11 -1.29
N VAL A 220 -23.17 -14.22 -0.95
CA VAL A 220 -22.49 -15.09 -1.93
C VAL A 220 -23.49 -15.71 -2.91
N SER A 221 -24.67 -16.13 -2.45
CA SER A 221 -25.72 -16.66 -3.35
C SER A 221 -26.23 -15.59 -4.32
N GLU A 222 -26.40 -14.35 -3.86
CA GLU A 222 -26.74 -13.22 -4.70
C GLU A 222 -25.64 -12.92 -5.72
N ILE A 223 -24.37 -12.91 -5.30
CA ILE A 223 -23.22 -12.65 -6.19
C ILE A 223 -23.15 -13.75 -7.27
N LYS A 224 -23.27 -15.03 -6.91
CA LYS A 224 -23.32 -16.15 -7.88
C LYS A 224 -24.50 -15.97 -8.86
N ARG A 225 -25.72 -15.69 -8.38
CA ARG A 225 -26.90 -15.37 -9.24
C ARG A 225 -26.69 -14.13 -10.13
N LYS A 226 -26.01 -13.09 -9.65
CA LYS A 226 -25.72 -11.85 -10.38
C LYS A 226 -24.65 -12.07 -11.46
N LEU A 227 -23.67 -12.94 -11.20
CA LEU A 227 -22.64 -13.37 -12.17
C LEU A 227 -23.25 -14.25 -13.28
N GLU A 228 -24.03 -15.27 -12.93
CA GLU A 228 -24.74 -16.12 -13.91
C GLU A 228 -25.65 -15.31 -14.84
N LYS A 229 -26.39 -14.33 -14.30
CA LYS A 229 -27.21 -13.41 -15.10
C LYS A 229 -26.37 -12.55 -16.04
N LYS A 230 -25.17 -12.11 -15.63
CA LYS A 230 -24.22 -11.39 -16.50
C LYS A 230 -23.65 -12.30 -17.59
N GLU A 231 -23.26 -13.53 -17.27
CA GLU A 231 -22.80 -14.52 -18.26
C GLU A 231 -23.87 -14.84 -19.31
N ARG A 232 -25.10 -15.16 -18.88
CA ARG A 232 -26.22 -15.46 -19.79
C ARG A 232 -26.50 -14.26 -20.71
N LYS A 233 -26.43 -13.03 -20.20
CA LYS A 233 -26.53 -11.80 -21.01
C LYS A 233 -25.36 -11.65 -22.00
N LYS A 234 -24.10 -11.93 -21.58
CA LYS A 234 -22.93 -11.88 -22.46
C LYS A 234 -23.07 -12.90 -23.60
N LYS A 235 -23.28 -14.17 -23.28
CA LYS A 235 -23.47 -15.28 -24.23
C LYS A 235 -24.63 -15.00 -25.22
N LYS A 236 -25.74 -14.40 -24.77
CA LYS A 236 -26.85 -14.00 -25.66
C LYS A 236 -26.50 -12.79 -26.57
N ARG A 237 -25.71 -11.83 -26.10
CA ARG A 237 -25.21 -10.71 -26.93
C ARG A 237 -24.18 -11.19 -27.97
N GLU A 238 -23.35 -12.16 -27.58
CA GLU A 238 -22.31 -12.77 -28.40
C GLU A 238 -22.92 -13.63 -29.53
N LYS A 239 -23.90 -14.50 -29.22
CA LYS A 239 -24.66 -15.24 -30.25
C LYS A 239 -25.33 -14.29 -31.25
N ARG A 240 -26.01 -13.24 -30.76
CA ARG A 240 -26.63 -12.20 -31.61
C ARG A 240 -25.64 -11.41 -32.48
N ARG A 241 -24.36 -11.33 -32.08
CA ARG A 241 -23.32 -10.69 -32.90
C ARG A 241 -22.87 -11.62 -34.02
N LEU A 242 -22.70 -12.92 -33.75
CA LEU A 242 -22.43 -13.92 -34.79
C LEU A 242 -23.60 -14.04 -35.78
N GLU A 243 -24.83 -14.18 -35.28
CA GLU A 243 -26.05 -14.22 -36.11
C GLU A 243 -26.17 -13.00 -37.03
N ALA A 244 -25.77 -11.81 -36.56
CA ALA A 244 -25.76 -10.58 -37.38
C ALA A 244 -24.63 -10.56 -38.41
N LEU A 245 -23.42 -11.05 -38.07
CA LEU A 245 -22.28 -11.13 -39.00
C LEU A 245 -22.54 -12.13 -40.13
N GLU A 246 -23.12 -13.30 -39.80
CA GLU A 246 -23.55 -14.31 -40.78
C GLU A 246 -24.65 -13.75 -41.70
N ALA A 247 -25.60 -12.97 -41.17
CA ALA A 247 -26.67 -12.36 -41.94
C ALA A 247 -26.23 -11.19 -42.84
N THR A 248 -25.09 -10.53 -42.57
CA THR A 248 -24.58 -9.43 -43.40
C THR A 248 -23.85 -9.88 -44.67
N GLY A 249 -23.51 -11.16 -44.82
CA GLY A 249 -23.13 -11.75 -46.12
C GLY A 249 -21.79 -11.30 -46.73
N GLU A 250 -20.96 -10.53 -46.04
CA GLU A 250 -19.63 -10.14 -46.55
C GLU A 250 -18.64 -11.31 -46.49
N ALA A 251 -18.39 -11.93 -47.65
CA ALA A 251 -17.25 -12.81 -47.87
C ALA A 251 -15.94 -12.00 -47.90
N ALA A 252 -15.42 -11.66 -46.73
CA ALA A 252 -14.10 -11.02 -46.60
C ALA A 252 -13.02 -11.96 -47.14
N ALA A 253 -12.37 -11.56 -48.25
CA ALA A 253 -11.19 -12.25 -48.77
C ALA A 253 -10.03 -12.17 -47.74
N PRO A 254 -9.17 -13.19 -47.64
CA PRO A 254 -8.15 -13.25 -46.60
C PRO A 254 -7.04 -12.21 -46.83
N GLN A 255 -6.73 -11.46 -45.77
CA GLN A 255 -5.40 -10.90 -45.54
C GLN A 255 -4.95 -11.35 -44.13
N GLU A 256 -3.87 -12.14 -44.12
CA GLU A 256 -3.09 -12.61 -42.97
C GLU A 256 -2.30 -11.42 -42.36
N GLU A 257 -1.75 -11.42 -41.14
CA GLU A 257 -1.89 -12.15 -39.86
C GLU A 257 -1.32 -11.16 -38.77
N GLU A 258 -1.18 -11.39 -37.46
CA GLU A 258 -1.21 -12.57 -36.59
C GLU A 258 -2.00 -12.27 -35.29
N THR A 259 -2.38 -13.31 -34.53
CA THR A 259 -2.34 -13.25 -33.06
C THR A 259 -1.75 -14.56 -32.49
N PRO A 260 -0.95 -14.52 -31.40
CA PRO A 260 -0.03 -15.62 -31.08
C PRO A 260 -0.72 -16.86 -30.50
N SER A 261 -0.41 -18.02 -31.08
CA SER A 261 -0.94 -19.32 -30.66
C SER A 261 -0.19 -19.93 -29.46
N LYS A 262 -0.83 -20.88 -28.76
CA LYS A 262 -0.20 -21.70 -27.71
C LYS A 262 -0.74 -23.14 -27.68
N LYS A 263 0.04 -24.11 -28.21
CA LYS A 263 0.18 -25.47 -27.64
C LYS A 263 1.37 -26.25 -28.24
N LYS A 264 1.93 -27.13 -27.40
CA LYS A 264 3.12 -28.00 -27.62
C LYS A 264 2.87 -28.99 -28.79
N LYS A 265 3.88 -29.63 -29.44
CA LYS A 265 4.79 -30.63 -28.81
C LYS A 265 5.76 -31.34 -29.81
N LYS A 266 7.11 -31.17 -29.66
CA LYS A 266 8.24 -31.98 -30.25
C LYS A 266 8.33 -32.01 -31.82
N ARG A 267 9.48 -32.19 -32.53
CA ARG A 267 10.87 -32.61 -32.20
C ARG A 267 11.87 -32.25 -33.35
N LYS A 268 13.10 -31.82 -33.02
CA LYS A 268 14.44 -31.98 -33.68
C LYS A 268 14.61 -32.19 -35.22
N SER A 269 15.33 -31.26 -35.89
CA SER A 269 16.60 -31.45 -36.66
C SER A 269 16.99 -30.11 -37.35
N GLU A 270 18.06 -29.38 -37.02
CA GLU A 270 19.52 -29.57 -37.24
C GLU A 270 20.06 -29.05 -38.61
N GLY A 271 21.05 -28.14 -38.54
CA GLY A 271 21.82 -27.57 -39.67
C GLY A 271 21.31 -26.23 -40.26
N ASP A 272 22.15 -25.26 -40.68
CA ASP A 272 23.56 -25.04 -40.30
C ASP A 272 24.06 -23.57 -40.50
N VAL A 273 25.23 -23.28 -39.91
CA VAL A 273 26.15 -22.10 -39.91
C VAL A 273 26.08 -21.05 -41.06
N SER A 274 26.10 -19.75 -40.69
CA SER A 274 27.22 -18.81 -40.97
C SER A 274 27.00 -17.35 -40.46
N GLU A 275 27.90 -16.89 -39.56
CA GLU A 275 28.76 -15.67 -39.63
C GLU A 275 28.16 -14.24 -39.82
N ASN A 276 28.72 -13.14 -39.24
CA ASN A 276 29.82 -12.96 -38.27
C ASN A 276 29.81 -11.60 -37.53
N GLY A 277 30.47 -11.56 -36.35
CA GLY A 277 31.05 -10.35 -35.70
C GLY A 277 30.08 -9.41 -34.96
N VAL A 278 30.40 -8.81 -33.80
CA VAL A 278 31.63 -8.73 -32.97
C VAL A 278 31.16 -8.73 -31.49
N GLU A 279 31.47 -9.73 -30.65
CA GLU A 279 32.57 -9.77 -29.63
C GLU A 279 32.63 -8.55 -28.67
N GLU A 280 32.88 -8.62 -27.35
CA GLU A 280 32.98 -9.69 -26.32
C GLU A 280 32.80 -8.99 -24.92
N GLU A 281 32.87 -9.54 -23.70
CA GLU A 281 33.31 -10.83 -23.09
C GLU A 281 32.46 -11.13 -21.83
N PRO A 282 32.16 -12.42 -21.52
CA PRO A 282 31.82 -12.84 -20.16
C PRO A 282 32.49 -14.16 -19.72
N GLN A 283 33.48 -14.10 -18.81
CA GLN A 283 34.09 -15.29 -18.21
C GLN A 283 33.23 -15.97 -17.11
N GLU A 284 32.96 -17.26 -17.30
CA GLU A 284 32.55 -18.22 -16.25
C GLU A 284 33.39 -19.49 -16.42
N GLU A 285 34.01 -20.03 -15.34
CA GLU A 285 34.07 -21.49 -15.13
C GLU A 285 34.63 -21.99 -13.77
N ARG A 286 34.15 -23.18 -13.39
CA ARG A 286 34.79 -24.26 -12.61
C ARG A 286 35.30 -24.02 -11.17
N THR A 287 34.51 -24.52 -10.23
CA THR A 287 34.99 -25.12 -8.97
C THR A 287 35.58 -26.53 -9.18
N PRO A 288 36.64 -26.90 -8.44
CA PRO A 288 36.83 -28.28 -7.96
C PRO A 288 36.92 -28.36 -6.41
N ALA A 289 36.92 -29.57 -5.84
CA ALA A 289 36.60 -29.79 -4.43
C ALA A 289 37.73 -30.35 -3.52
N LYS A 290 37.69 -29.93 -2.24
CA LYS A 290 38.19 -30.60 -1.01
C LYS A 290 39.65 -31.15 -0.97
N LYS A 291 40.44 -30.60 -0.03
CA LYS A 291 41.37 -31.38 0.82
C LYS A 291 41.48 -30.77 2.24
N LYS A 292 42.28 -31.37 3.14
CA LYS A 292 42.10 -31.32 4.62
C LYS A 292 43.19 -30.52 5.39
N LYS A 293 42.79 -29.93 6.54
CA LYS A 293 43.59 -29.57 7.75
C LYS A 293 44.70 -28.50 7.60
N HIS A 294 45.08 -27.71 8.63
CA HIS A 294 44.58 -27.59 10.02
C HIS A 294 43.92 -26.19 10.27
N SER A 295 44.33 -25.16 11.02
CA SER A 295 45.39 -24.85 12.03
C SER A 295 44.99 -23.59 12.85
N ALA A 296 45.44 -23.44 14.12
CA ALA A 296 45.31 -22.26 15.01
C ALA A 296 46.26 -22.44 16.25
N PRO A 297 46.48 -21.45 17.16
CA PRO A 297 46.07 -20.04 17.22
C PRO A 297 47.29 -19.07 17.36
N GLU A 298 47.23 -18.05 18.26
CA GLU A 298 48.25 -17.01 18.64
C GLU A 298 48.36 -15.77 17.71
N GLU A 299 48.61 -14.53 18.16
CA GLU A 299 48.50 -13.91 19.51
C GLU A 299 48.28 -12.36 19.40
N THR A 300 48.10 -11.65 20.53
CA THR A 300 47.91 -10.17 20.57
C THR A 300 48.95 -9.45 21.45
N PRO A 301 49.51 -8.31 20.99
CA PRO A 301 50.06 -7.30 21.90
C PRO A 301 49.46 -5.88 21.77
N THR A 302 48.81 -5.47 22.86
CA THR A 302 48.73 -4.13 23.49
C THR A 302 49.34 -2.84 22.88
N SER A 303 48.47 -1.81 22.82
CA SER A 303 48.62 -0.44 23.42
C SER A 303 49.40 0.72 22.74
N ALA A 304 48.69 1.86 22.54
CA ALA A 304 49.16 3.26 22.70
C ALA A 304 47.98 4.27 22.60
N GLN A 305 47.46 4.82 23.72
CA GLN A 305 47.68 6.18 24.27
C GLN A 305 46.86 7.39 23.73
N LYS A 306 46.17 8.05 24.68
CA LYS A 306 45.87 9.50 24.80
C LYS A 306 45.05 10.24 23.71
N LYS A 307 43.87 10.74 24.13
CA LYS A 307 43.65 12.20 24.32
C LYS A 307 42.46 12.49 25.27
N LYS A 308 42.69 13.31 26.30
CA LYS A 308 41.64 13.89 27.17
C LYS A 308 41.37 15.34 26.75
N ARG A 309 40.10 15.71 26.51
CA ARG A 309 39.55 17.07 26.73
C ARG A 309 38.14 16.86 27.32
N LYS A 310 37.82 17.22 28.57
CA LYS A 310 37.65 18.56 29.19
C LYS A 310 36.40 19.31 28.67
N SER A 311 35.28 19.10 29.35
CA SER A 311 34.15 20.05 29.47
C SER A 311 33.49 19.82 30.84
N LYS A 312 33.45 20.85 31.69
CA LYS A 312 32.84 20.85 33.03
C LYS A 312 32.33 22.26 33.30
N GLY A 313 31.19 22.41 33.97
CA GLY A 313 30.47 23.68 34.15
C GLY A 313 29.33 23.82 33.13
N LEU A 314 28.15 24.35 33.47
CA LEU A 314 27.72 25.03 34.71
C LEU A 314 26.30 24.59 35.14
N GLN A 315 25.98 24.84 36.41
CA GLN A 315 24.63 24.90 36.98
C GLN A 315 24.54 26.18 37.84
N GLU A 316 23.32 26.44 38.33
CA GLU A 316 22.95 27.39 39.39
C GLU A 316 22.72 28.88 39.00
N GLU A 317 21.44 29.25 39.15
CA GLU A 317 20.89 30.45 39.82
C GLU A 317 21.42 31.86 39.47
N SER A 318 20.66 32.58 38.63
CA SER A 318 19.75 33.67 39.08
C SER A 318 18.71 34.00 38.01
#